data_AF-A0A3M2E7C1-F1
#
_entry.id   AF-A0A3M2E7C1-F1
#
_cell.length_a   1.000
_cell.length_b   1.000
_cell.length_c   1.000
_cell.angle_alpha   90.00
_cell.angle_beta   90.00
_cell.angle_gamma   90.00
#
_symmetry.space_group_name_H-M   'P 1'
#
loop_
_entity.id
_entity.type
_entity.pdbx_description
1 polymer ?
#
loop_
_entity_poly.entity_id
_entity_poly.type
_entity_poly.pdbx_seq_one_letter_code
_entity_poly.pdbx_strand_id
1 'polypeptide(L)'
;MLDVAALAALAVTAAGMAWQGWRVTGASLALGARPNATLDIPLALPQAVWAAGLSWFAAVAVLMALAALARLIRGRWAEIGRMAGIDATGGPR
;
A
#
# COMPACT_ATOMS: atom_id res chain seq x y z
N MET A 1 -7.63 -17.04 8.45
CA MET A 1 -8.78 -16.20 8.01
C MET A 1 -8.57 -14.74 8.35
N LEU A 2 -8.16 -14.43 9.60
CA LEU A 2 -7.83 -13.07 10.02
C LEU A 2 -6.74 -12.42 9.15
N ASP A 3 -5.73 -13.18 8.71
CA ASP A 3 -4.65 -12.65 7.85
C ASP A 3 -5.16 -12.18 6.49
N VAL A 4 -6.13 -12.91 5.91
CA VAL A 4 -6.74 -12.53 4.63
C VAL A 4 -7.56 -11.24 4.80
N ALA A 5 -8.30 -11.13 5.91
CA ALA A 5 -9.04 -9.91 6.23
C ALA A 5 -8.09 -8.72 6.49
N ALA A 6 -6.99 -8.94 7.20
CA ALA A 6 -5.97 -7.92 7.46
C ALA A 6 -5.30 -7.46 6.15
N LEU A 7 -4.93 -8.38 5.27
CA LEU A 7 -4.36 -8.06 3.95
C LEU A 7 -5.36 -7.30 3.07
N ALA A 8 -6.64 -7.68 3.11
CA ALA A 8 -7.69 -6.96 2.38
C ALA A 8 -7.88 -5.53 2.92
N ALA A 9 -7.95 -5.36 4.24
CA ALA A 9 -8.06 -4.05 4.88
C ALA A 9 -6.84 -3.16 4.57
N LEU A 10 -5.64 -3.74 4.59
CA LEU A 10 -4.41 -3.05 4.22
C LEU A 10 -4.45 -2.59 2.76
N ALA A 11 -4.85 -3.47 1.83
CA ALA A 11 -4.96 -3.15 0.42
C ALA A 11 -5.93 -1.98 0.15
N VAL A 12 -7.12 -2.00 0.78
CA VAL A 12 -8.10 -0.92 0.66
C VAL A 12 -7.56 0.40 1.22
N THR A 13 -6.92 0.36 2.39
CA THR A 13 -6.35 1.56 3.02
C THR A 13 -5.24 2.15 2.16
N ALA A 14 -4.33 1.31 1.67
CA ALA A 14 -3.23 1.72 0.80
C ALA A 14 -3.74 2.34 -0.51
N ALA A 15 -4.76 1.75 -1.13
CA ALA A 15 -5.40 2.29 -2.33
C ALA A 15 -6.05 3.66 -2.08
N GLY A 16 -6.75 3.83 -0.95
CA GLY A 16 -7.32 5.12 -0.54
C GLY A 16 -6.26 6.19 -0.32
N MET A 17 -5.13 5.84 0.31
CA MET A 17 -3.99 6.74 0.47
C MET A 17 -3.36 7.14 -0.87
N ALA A 18 -3.14 6.18 -1.77
CA ALA A 18 -2.60 6.45 -3.11
C ALA A 18 -3.50 7.40 -3.91
N TRP A 19 -4.81 7.18 -3.88
CA TRP A 19 -5.79 8.05 -4.52
C TRP A 19 -5.74 9.48 -3.95
N GLN A 20 -5.72 9.60 -2.62
CA GLN A 20 -5.62 10.90 -1.97
C GLN A 20 -4.28 11.60 -2.29
N GLY A 21 -3.18 10.86 -2.35
CA GLY A 21 -1.87 11.38 -2.73
C GLY A 21 -1.90 12.06 -4.10
N TRP A 22 -2.45 11.39 -5.11
CA TRP A 22 -2.56 11.97 -6.45
C TRP A 22 -3.49 13.18 -6.50
N ARG A 23 -4.60 13.16 -5.76
CA ARG A 23 -5.52 14.30 -5.68
C ARG A 23 -4.84 15.54 -5.10
N VAL A 24 -4.04 15.36 -4.05
CA VAL A 24 -3.26 16.46 -3.44
C VAL A 24 -2.19 16.98 -4.41
N THR A 25 -1.44 16.09 -5.07
CA THR A 25 -0.45 16.47 -6.08
C THR A 25 -1.07 17.28 -7.22
N GLY A 26 -2.23 16.85 -7.73
CA GLY A 26 -2.97 17.55 -8.77
C GLY A 26 -3.45 18.93 -8.32
N ALA A 27 -3.97 19.03 -7.10
CA ALA A 27 -4.38 20.31 -6.51
C ALA A 27 -3.19 21.27 -6.36
N SER A 28 -2.04 20.79 -5.88
CA SER A 28 -0.83 21.59 -5.73
C SER A 28 -0.26 22.05 -7.07
N LEU A 29 -0.36 21.23 -8.12
CA LEU A 29 0.02 21.64 -9.47
C LEU A 29 -0.92 22.72 -10.02
N ALA A 30 -2.23 22.55 -9.86
CA ALA A 30 -3.24 23.51 -10.33
C ALA A 30 -3.14 24.88 -9.63
N LEU A 31 -2.81 24.88 -8.34
CA LEU A 31 -2.64 26.10 -7.55
C LEU A 31 -1.28 26.77 -7.74
N GLY A 32 -0.35 26.16 -8.50
CA GLY A 32 1.03 26.62 -8.57
C GLY A 32 1.68 26.69 -7.20
N ALA A 33 1.31 25.80 -6.28
CA ALA A 33 1.67 25.89 -4.88
C ALA A 33 3.20 25.83 -4.72
N ARG A 34 3.76 26.90 -4.14
CA ARG A 34 5.18 27.06 -3.85
C ARG A 34 5.38 27.13 -2.34
N PRO A 35 6.39 26.45 -1.79
CA PRO A 35 6.74 26.59 -0.38
C PRO A 35 7.18 28.02 -0.07
N ASN A 36 6.94 28.52 1.15
CA ASN A 36 7.50 29.80 1.64
C ASN A 36 9.02 29.73 1.93
N ALA A 37 9.74 28.77 1.33
CA ALA A 37 11.15 28.51 1.57
C ALA A 37 12.02 29.06 0.43
N THR A 38 13.29 29.35 0.70
CA THR A 38 14.27 29.93 -0.23
C THR A 38 14.48 29.11 -1.52
N LEU A 39 14.07 27.84 -1.51
CA LEU A 39 14.20 26.92 -2.65
C LEU A 39 12.85 26.80 -3.37
N ASP A 40 12.76 27.46 -4.51
CA ASP A 40 11.55 27.67 -5.33
C ASP A 40 11.15 26.42 -6.17
N ILE A 41 11.17 25.24 -5.55
CA ILE A 41 10.78 23.99 -6.19
C ILE A 41 9.26 23.83 -6.07
N PRO A 42 8.54 23.49 -7.17
CA PRO A 42 7.11 23.22 -7.11
C PRO A 42 6.78 22.14 -6.07
N LEU A 43 5.85 22.43 -5.17
CA LEU A 43 5.47 21.49 -4.09
C LEU A 43 4.91 20.17 -4.65
N ALA A 44 4.37 20.20 -5.87
CA ALA A 44 3.88 19.03 -6.59
C ALA A 44 4.96 17.96 -6.84
N LEU A 45 6.24 18.33 -6.94
CA LEU A 45 7.31 17.37 -7.23
C LEU A 45 7.51 16.34 -6.09
N PRO A 46 7.76 16.74 -4.83
CA PRO A 46 7.86 15.78 -3.73
C PRO A 46 6.54 15.04 -3.47
N GLN A 47 5.39 15.70 -3.65
CA GLN A 47 4.08 15.06 -3.50
C GLN A 47 3.84 13.98 -4.57
N ALA A 48 4.30 14.18 -5.81
CA ALA A 48 4.21 13.20 -6.88
C ALA A 48 5.06 11.96 -6.57
N VAL A 49 6.28 12.14 -6.06
CA VAL A 49 7.14 11.02 -5.63
C VAL A 49 6.46 10.21 -4.53
N TRP A 50 5.85 10.90 -3.56
CA TRP A 50 5.13 10.24 -2.48
C TRP A 50 3.88 9.49 -2.98
N ALA A 51 3.08 10.10 -3.85
CA ALA A 51 1.91 9.47 -4.46
C ALA A 51 2.30 8.23 -5.28
N ALA A 52 3.43 8.28 -6.00
CA ALA A 52 3.97 7.13 -6.71
C ALA A 52 4.38 5.99 -5.75
N GLY A 53 5.06 6.32 -4.64
CA GLY A 53 5.42 5.35 -3.60
C GLY A 53 4.20 4.66 -2.98
N LEU A 54 3.16 5.42 -2.66
CA LEU A 54 1.90 4.87 -2.17
C LEU A 54 1.17 4.00 -3.21
N SER A 55 1.24 4.38 -4.48
CA SER A 55 0.64 3.59 -5.57
C SER A 55 1.34 2.23 -5.71
N TRP A 56 2.67 2.21 -5.64
CA TRP A 56 3.44 0.98 -5.63
C TRP A 56 3.11 0.11 -4.42
N PHE A 57 3.06 0.71 -3.22
CA PHE A 57 2.68 0.00 -2.00
C PHE A 57 1.27 -0.60 -2.10
N ALA A 58 0.29 0.17 -2.59
CA ALA A 58 -1.07 -0.29 -2.81
C ALA A 58 -1.12 -1.46 -3.80
N ALA A 59 -0.35 -1.39 -4.90
CA ALA A 59 -0.28 -2.47 -5.89
C ALA A 59 0.24 -3.78 -5.26
N VAL A 60 1.32 -3.71 -4.48
CA VAL A 60 1.87 -4.89 -3.78
C VAL A 60 0.87 -5.43 -2.75
N ALA A 61 0.23 -4.57 -1.96
CA ALA A 61 -0.77 -4.97 -0.98
C ALA A 61 -1.98 -5.67 -1.62
N VAL A 62 -2.48 -5.14 -2.74
CA VAL A 62 -3.56 -5.76 -3.52
C VAL A 62 -3.14 -7.12 -4.06
N LEU A 63 -1.94 -7.25 -4.63
CA LEU A 63 -1.43 -8.53 -5.12
C LEU A 63 -1.32 -9.57 -4.00
N MET A 64 -0.83 -9.17 -2.82
CA MET A 64 -0.78 -10.03 -1.64
C MET A 64 -2.17 -10.45 -1.15
N ALA A 65 -3.12 -9.51 -1.10
CA ALA A 65 -4.51 -9.81 -0.73
C ALA A 65 -5.17 -10.78 -1.70
N LEU A 66 -5.00 -10.58 -3.02
CA LEU A 66 -5.51 -11.48 -4.06
C LEU A 66 -4.86 -12.87 -3.97
N ALA A 67 -3.56 -12.93 -3.74
CA ALA A 67 -2.82 -14.18 -3.58
C ALA A 67 -3.27 -14.95 -2.33
N ALA A 68 -3.58 -14.26 -1.24
CA ALA A 68 -4.12 -14.85 -0.02
C ALA A 68 -5.57 -15.32 -0.21
N LEU A 69 -6.40 -14.53 -0.87
CA LEU A 69 -7.80 -14.87 -1.20
C LEU A 69 -7.88 -16.09 -2.14
N ALA A 70 -7.04 -16.17 -3.16
CA ALA A 70 -6.99 -17.32 -4.07
C ALA A 70 -6.60 -18.63 -3.35
N ARG A 71 -5.75 -18.56 -2.33
CA ARG A 71 -5.38 -19.71 -1.50
C ARG A 71 -6.50 -20.10 -0.53
N LEU A 72 -7.21 -19.12 0.01
CA LEU A 72 -8.38 -19.32 0.86
C LEU A 72 -9.46 -20.10 0.10
N ILE A 73 -9.80 -19.68 -1.13
CA ILE A 73 -10.81 -20.32 -1.97
C ILE A 73 -10.40 -21.76 -2.34
N ARG A 74 -9.10 -22.04 -2.48
CA ARG A 74 -8.57 -23.38 -2.81
C ARG A 74 -8.39 -24.30 -1.59
N GLY A 75 -8.74 -23.86 -0.37
CA GLY A 75 -8.64 -24.66 0.85
C GLY A 75 -7.20 -24.98 1.29
N ARG A 76 -6.18 -24.26 0.79
CA ARG A 76 -4.76 -24.50 1.10
C ARG A 76 -4.30 -23.68 2.32
N TRP A 77 -4.90 -23.95 3.48
CA TRP A 77 -4.74 -23.21 4.73
C TRP A 77 -3.30 -23.12 5.25
N ALA A 78 -2.52 -24.18 5.09
CA ALA A 78 -1.13 -24.27 5.57
C ALA A 78 -0.16 -23.33 4.83
N GLU A 79 -0.52 -22.83 3.64
CA GLU A 79 0.37 -22.00 2.83
C GLU A 79 0.15 -20.49 3.04
N ILE A 80 -0.96 -20.11 3.71
CA ILE A 80 -1.33 -18.71 3.97
C ILE A 80 -0.45 -18.13 5.08
N GLY A 81 -0.15 -18.90 6.13
CA GLY A 81 0.69 -18.45 7.25
C GLY A 81 2.14 -18.15 6.85
N ARG A 82 2.69 -18.97 5.95
CA ARG A 82 4.05 -18.81 5.45
C ARG A 82 4.24 -17.56 4.59
N MET A 83 3.19 -17.10 3.88
CA MET A 83 3.20 -15.82 3.16
C MET A 83 2.97 -14.62 4.06
N ALA A 84 2.16 -14.78 5.11
CA ALA A 84 1.93 -13.74 6.11
C ALA A 84 3.10 -13.59 7.10
N GLY A 85 4.11 -14.48 7.05
CA GLY A 85 5.33 -14.41 7.86
C GLY A 85 5.20 -15.00 9.27
N ILE A 86 4.13 -15.74 9.58
CA ILE A 86 3.87 -16.28 10.93
C ILE A 86 4.65 -17.57 11.26
N ASP A 87 5.42 -18.14 10.32
CA ASP A 87 6.20 -19.38 10.55
C ASP A 87 7.57 -19.16 11.24
N ALA A 88 7.84 -18.00 11.85
CA ALA A 88 9.16 -17.68 12.42
C ALA A 88 9.33 -17.97 13.93
N THR A 89 8.30 -18.35 14.69
CA THR A 89 8.39 -18.25 16.16
C THR A 89 7.92 -19.43 17.01
N GLY A 90 7.78 -20.66 16.49
CA GLY A 90 7.44 -21.78 17.39
C GLY A 90 7.55 -23.18 16.83
N GLY A 91 8.73 -23.77 16.90
CA GLY A 91 8.89 -25.22 16.82
C GLY A 91 10.18 -25.69 17.49
N PRO A 92 10.13 -26.36 18.66
CA PRO A 92 11.26 -27.18 19.10
C PRO A 92 11.38 -28.43 18.20
N ARG A 93 12.64 -28.78 17.94
CA ARG A 93 13.10 -29.87 17.06
C ARG A 93 12.65 -31.25 17.50
#